data_AF-A0A8T4EEK5-F1
#
_entry.id   AF-A0A8T4EEK5-F1
#
_cell.length_a   1.000
_cell.length_b   1.000
_cell.length_c   1.000
_cell.angle_alpha   90.00
_cell.angle_beta   90.00
_cell.angle_gamma   90.00
#
_symmetry.space_group_name_H-M   'P 1'
#
loop_
_entity.id
_entity.type
_entity.pdbx_description
1 polymer ?
#
loop_
_entity_poly.entity_id
_entity_poly.type
_entity_poly.pdbx_seq_one_letter_code
_entity_poly.pdbx_strand_id
1 'polypeptide(L)'
;MKYRTSDIRPPPIVKLSEAAKRFMGSSNFIDMGQGLPGHIPPKSVINALAERISHPLTHRYTSDQGLLELREELSLYLRQHSGIDVDPQNEIIITAGGNQAFSGTALTLIQPGDNVIV
;
A
#
# COMPACT_ATOMS: atom_id res chain seq x y z
N MET A 1 -25.10 -0.07 -21.27
CA MET A 1 -24.60 0.34 -19.94
C MET A 1 -23.10 0.58 -20.06
N LYS A 2 -22.59 1.78 -19.77
CA LYS A 2 -21.14 2.04 -19.79
C LYS A 2 -20.57 1.68 -18.41
N TYR A 3 -19.60 0.76 -18.36
CA TYR A 3 -18.94 0.40 -17.11
C TYR A 3 -18.02 1.54 -16.65
N ARG A 4 -17.88 1.77 -15.34
CA ARG A 4 -16.96 2.78 -14.77
C ARG A 4 -15.49 2.53 -15.14
N THR A 5 -15.18 1.33 -15.61
CA THR A 5 -13.84 0.89 -16.01
C THR A 5 -13.54 1.06 -17.49
N SER A 6 -14.50 1.48 -18.32
CA SER A 6 -14.34 1.51 -19.78
C SER A 6 -13.23 2.45 -20.25
N ASP A 7 -12.97 3.51 -19.48
CA ASP A 7 -12.01 4.56 -19.86
C ASP A 7 -10.65 4.38 -19.15
N ILE A 8 -10.49 3.31 -18.35
CA ILE A 8 -9.23 2.97 -17.69
C ILE A 8 -8.26 2.42 -18.73
N ARG A 9 -7.10 3.07 -18.87
CA ARG A 9 -6.03 2.61 -19.76
C ARG A 9 -5.13 1.62 -19.02
N PRO A 10 -4.63 0.56 -19.70
CA PRO A 10 -3.66 -0.34 -19.09
C PRO A 10 -2.38 0.43 -18.72
N PRO A 11 -1.74 0.10 -17.58
CA PRO A 11 -0.54 0.79 -17.16
C PRO A 11 0.62 0.50 -18.14
N PRO A 12 1.42 1.51 -18.53
CA PRO A 12 2.51 1.34 -19.50
C PRO A 12 3.54 0.28 -19.12
N ILE A 13 3.75 0.08 -17.81
CA ILE A 13 4.74 -0.86 -17.27
C ILE A 13 4.52 -2.29 -17.76
N VAL A 14 3.28 -2.72 -18.01
CA VAL A 14 3.00 -4.09 -18.49
C VAL A 14 3.67 -4.34 -19.85
N LYS A 15 3.58 -3.37 -20.77
CA LYS A 15 4.23 -3.45 -22.09
C LYS A 15 5.75 -3.39 -21.98
N LEU A 16 6.27 -2.55 -21.07
CA LEU A 16 7.71 -2.44 -20.83
C LEU A 16 8.28 -3.74 -20.26
N SER A 17 7.64 -4.31 -19.24
CA SER A 17 8.03 -5.58 -18.65
C SER A 17 7.98 -6.70 -19.68
N GLU A 18 6.96 -6.76 -20.53
CA GLU A 18 6.87 -7.75 -21.61
C GLU A 18 8.01 -7.62 -22.62
N ALA A 19 8.33 -6.40 -23.07
CA ALA A 19 9.47 -6.17 -23.94
C ALA A 19 10.81 -6.51 -23.27
N ALA A 20 10.92 -6.28 -21.96
CA ALA A 20 12.12 -6.56 -21.17
C ALA A 20 12.37 -8.07 -20.99
N LYS A 21 11.34 -8.92 -21.06
CA LYS A 21 11.47 -10.38 -20.86
C LYS A 21 12.54 -11.03 -21.74
N ARG A 22 12.72 -10.55 -22.97
CA ARG A 22 13.73 -11.07 -23.91
C ARG A 22 15.18 -10.83 -23.47
N PHE A 23 15.39 -9.94 -22.51
CA PHE A 23 16.71 -9.62 -21.95
C PHE A 23 16.91 -10.22 -20.56
N MET A 24 15.87 -10.78 -19.93
CA MET A 24 16.00 -11.43 -18.62
C MET A 24 16.98 -12.61 -18.74
N GLY A 25 18.03 -12.58 -17.91
CA GLY A 25 19.12 -13.57 -17.94
C GLY A 25 20.36 -13.13 -18.72
N SER A 26 20.31 -12.00 -19.44
CA SER A 26 21.52 -11.38 -19.98
C SER A 26 22.32 -10.73 -18.86
N SER A 27 23.63 -10.99 -18.81
CA SER A 27 24.55 -10.37 -17.83
C SER A 27 24.69 -8.85 -18.00
N ASN A 28 24.28 -8.32 -19.15
CA ASN A 28 24.38 -6.89 -19.48
C ASN A 28 23.02 -6.17 -19.38
N PHE A 29 21.99 -6.86 -18.90
CA PHE A 29 20.67 -6.26 -18.68
C PHE A 29 20.57 -5.72 -17.25
N ILE A 30 20.26 -4.42 -17.13
CA ILE A 30 20.03 -3.75 -15.85
C ILE A 30 18.57 -3.32 -15.81
N ASP A 31 17.80 -3.90 -14.89
CA ASP A 31 16.40 -3.51 -14.66
C ASP A 31 16.35 -2.27 -13.76
N MET A 32 15.99 -1.12 -14.36
CA MET A 32 15.74 0.15 -13.65
C MET A 32 14.24 0.51 -13.58
N GLY A 33 13.36 -0.43 -13.96
CA GLY A 33 11.91 -0.21 -13.98
C GLY A 33 11.19 -0.67 -12.71
N GLN A 34 11.85 -1.50 -11.89
CA GLN A 34 11.23 -2.07 -10.69
C GLN A 34 11.18 -1.05 -9.54
N GLY A 35 9.97 -0.71 -9.09
CA GLY A 35 9.73 0.19 -7.96
C GLY A 35 9.76 -0.47 -6.57
N LEU A 36 10.45 -1.61 -6.41
CA LEU A 36 10.54 -2.33 -5.15
C LEU A 36 11.89 -2.08 -4.46
N PRO A 37 11.94 -2.03 -3.12
CA PRO A 37 13.20 -2.02 -2.40
C PRO A 37 14.04 -3.25 -2.74
N GLY A 38 15.33 -3.06 -3.02
CA GLY A 38 16.27 -4.14 -3.33
C GLY A 38 16.73 -5.00 -2.15
N HIS A 39 16.10 -4.85 -0.99
CA HIS A 39 16.46 -5.54 0.24
C HIS A 39 15.22 -6.15 0.91
N ILE A 40 15.44 -7.25 1.63
CA ILE A 40 14.39 -7.88 2.43
C ILE A 40 14.05 -7.02 3.66
N PRO A 41 12.86 -7.19 4.26
CA PRO A 41 12.52 -6.53 5.52
C PRO A 41 13.54 -6.80 6.64
N PRO A 42 13.69 -5.91 7.63
CA PRO A 42 14.58 -6.12 8.77
C PRO A 42 14.28 -7.44 9.50
N LYS A 43 15.33 -8.11 9.98
CA LYS A 43 15.22 -9.41 10.69
C LYS A 43 14.25 -9.38 11.87
N SER A 44 14.22 -8.27 12.61
CA SER A 44 13.30 -8.09 13.74
C SER A 44 11.83 -8.21 13.32
N VAL A 45 11.45 -7.63 12.19
CA VAL A 45 10.08 -7.69 11.64
C VAL A 45 9.75 -9.10 11.20
N ILE A 46 10.68 -9.78 10.50
CA ILE A 46 10.50 -11.16 10.05
C ILE A 46 10.29 -12.08 11.26
N ASN A 47 11.09 -11.93 12.32
CA ASN A 47 10.98 -12.72 13.53
C ASN A 47 9.65 -12.48 14.26
N ALA A 48 9.24 -11.21 14.42
CA ALA A 48 7.98 -10.86 15.06
C ALA A 48 6.77 -11.45 14.30
N LEU A 49 6.82 -11.42 12.96
CA LEU A 49 5.79 -12.05 12.13
C LEU A 49 5.76 -13.57 12.32
N ALA A 50 6.92 -14.22 12.30
CA ALA A 50 7.04 -15.67 12.48
C ALA A 50 6.53 -16.14 13.85
N GLU A 51 6.76 -15.37 14.91
CA GLU A 51 6.20 -15.65 16.23
C GLU A 51 4.67 -15.48 16.21
N ARG A 52 4.19 -14.36 15.68
CA ARG A 52 2.77 -13.99 15.72
C ARG A 52 1.87 -14.88 14.88
N ILE A 53 2.38 -15.46 13.79
CA ILE A 53 1.57 -16.25 12.85
C ILE A 53 0.98 -17.52 13.50
N SER A 54 1.60 -18.04 14.56
CA SER A 54 1.12 -19.21 15.29
C SER A 54 0.01 -18.89 16.30
N HIS A 55 -0.22 -17.60 16.60
CA HIS A 55 -1.14 -17.19 17.65
C HIS A 55 -2.61 -17.26 17.17
N PRO A 56 -3.53 -17.95 17.86
CA PRO A 56 -4.90 -18.18 17.38
C PRO A 56 -5.71 -16.92 17.07
N LEU A 57 -5.44 -15.81 17.77
CA LEU A 57 -6.10 -14.52 17.51
C LEU A 57 -5.67 -13.85 16.20
N THR A 58 -4.52 -14.22 15.62
CA THR A 58 -4.00 -13.61 14.39
C THR A 58 -4.87 -13.88 13.17
N HIS A 59 -5.71 -14.93 13.21
CA HIS A 59 -6.55 -15.34 12.09
C HIS A 59 -8.00 -14.85 12.19
N ARG A 60 -8.30 -13.95 13.13
CA ARG A 60 -9.63 -13.38 13.31
C ARG A 60 -9.72 -12.02 12.64
N TYR A 61 -10.94 -11.59 12.31
CA TYR A 61 -11.18 -10.20 11.95
C TYR A 61 -10.80 -9.26 13.08
N THR A 62 -10.24 -8.12 12.73
CA THR A 62 -9.96 -7.00 13.63
C THR A 62 -11.07 -5.95 13.51
N SER A 63 -10.92 -4.82 14.21
CA SER A 63 -11.72 -3.62 13.90
C SER A 63 -11.56 -3.23 12.43
N ASP A 64 -12.62 -2.69 11.83
CA ASP A 64 -12.63 -2.18 10.45
C ASP A 64 -11.60 -1.06 10.24
N GLN A 65 -11.30 -0.29 11.29
CA GLN A 65 -10.28 0.76 11.26
C GLN A 65 -8.85 0.22 11.37
N GLY A 66 -8.69 -1.06 11.70
CA GLY A 66 -7.42 -1.67 12.10
C GLY A 66 -7.22 -1.76 13.61
N LEU A 67 -6.16 -2.45 14.01
CA LEU A 67 -5.77 -2.61 15.42
C LEU A 67 -5.52 -1.24 16.05
N LEU A 68 -6.04 -1.02 17.26
CA LEU A 68 -5.89 0.26 17.96
C LEU A 68 -4.41 0.53 18.29
N GLU A 69 -3.70 -0.50 18.73
CA GLU A 69 -2.29 -0.42 19.12
C GLU A 69 -1.41 0.01 17.93
N LEU A 70 -1.75 -0.44 16.71
CA LEU A 70 -1.05 -0.01 15.50
C LEU A 70 -1.34 1.46 15.15
N ARG A 71 -2.58 1.91 15.38
CA ARG A 71 -2.96 3.31 15.14
C ARG A 71 -2.30 4.26 16.15
N GLU A 72 -2.19 3.86 17.41
CA GLU A 72 -1.47 4.60 18.45
C GLU A 72 0.02 4.76 18.09
N GLU A 73 0.69 3.67 17.73
CA GLU A 73 2.09 3.71 17.29
C GLU A 73 2.28 4.56 16.03
N LEU A 74 1.35 4.50 15.07
CA LEU A 74 1.41 5.33 13.87
C LEU A 74 1.21 6.82 14.18
N SER A 75 0.29 7.17 15.08
CA SER A 75 0.09 8.55 15.54
C SER A 75 1.38 9.10 16.17
N LEU A 76 2.00 8.32 17.07
CA LEU A 76 3.28 8.68 17.68
C LEU A 76 4.40 8.85 16.64
N TYR A 77 4.50 7.92 15.68
CA TYR A 77 5.47 7.98 14.60
C TYR A 77 5.32 9.26 13.76
N LEU A 78 4.10 9.57 13.34
CA LEU A 78 3.77 10.76 12.56
C LEU A 78 4.10 12.05 13.31
N ARG A 79 3.79 12.11 14.61
CA ARG A 79 4.14 13.25 15.47
C ARG A 79 5.64 13.43 15.56
N GLN A 80 6.39 12.36 15.80
CA GLN A 80 7.85 12.42 15.99
C GLN A 80 8.63 12.75 14.71
N HIS A 81 8.22 12.18 13.56
CA HIS A 81 8.99 12.26 12.32
C HIS A 81 8.49 13.35 11.37
N SER A 82 7.21 13.71 11.45
CA SER A 82 6.56 14.65 10.53
C SER A 82 5.90 15.83 11.24
N GLY A 83 5.86 15.86 12.58
CA GLY A 83 5.15 16.89 13.34
C GLY A 83 3.63 16.86 13.18
N ILE A 84 3.09 15.77 12.64
CA ILE A 84 1.66 15.60 12.39
C ILE A 84 1.01 15.00 13.63
N ASP A 85 0.07 15.73 14.22
CA ASP A 85 -0.70 15.28 15.37
C ASP A 85 -2.09 14.79 14.92
N VAL A 86 -2.38 13.51 15.14
CA VAL A 86 -3.64 12.86 14.75
C VAL A 86 -4.14 11.93 15.86
N ASP A 87 -5.43 11.97 16.14
CA ASP A 87 -6.10 11.10 17.11
C ASP A 87 -6.15 9.65 16.58
N PRO A 88 -5.48 8.69 17.24
CA PRO A 88 -5.48 7.31 16.81
C PRO A 88 -6.88 6.69 16.83
N GLN A 89 -7.84 7.20 17.62
CA GLN A 89 -9.19 6.66 17.70
C GLN A 89 -10.05 6.97 16.47
N ASN A 90 -9.90 8.18 15.89
CA ASN A 90 -10.85 8.69 14.91
C ASN A 90 -10.21 9.20 13.60
N GLU A 91 -8.91 9.46 13.57
CA GLU A 91 -8.23 10.12 12.45
C GLU A 91 -7.25 9.20 11.70
N ILE A 92 -7.15 7.92 12.10
CA ILE A 92 -6.31 6.91 11.44
C ILE A 92 -7.14 5.68 11.05
N ILE A 93 -6.97 5.23 9.80
CA ILE A 93 -7.44 3.94 9.30
C ILE A 93 -6.28 3.15 8.68
N ILE A 94 -6.15 1.88 9.08
CA ILE A 94 -5.15 0.96 8.52
C ILE A 94 -5.74 0.29 7.28
N THR A 95 -4.97 0.26 6.19
CA THR A 95 -5.40 -0.31 4.91
C THR A 95 -4.38 -1.32 4.38
N ALA A 96 -4.78 -2.15 3.43
CA ALA A 96 -3.93 -3.07 2.68
C ALA A 96 -3.05 -2.31 1.67
N GLY A 97 -2.13 -1.51 2.21
CA GLY A 97 -1.20 -0.67 1.46
C GLY A 97 -1.81 0.60 0.89
N GLY A 98 -0.94 1.48 0.40
CA GLY A 98 -1.32 2.82 -0.08
C GLY A 98 -2.31 2.83 -1.24
N ASN A 99 -2.37 1.78 -2.05
CA ASN A 99 -3.34 1.67 -3.15
C ASN A 99 -4.78 1.58 -2.64
N GLN A 100 -5.03 0.84 -1.55
CA GLN A 100 -6.36 0.78 -0.97
C GLN A 100 -6.72 2.10 -0.31
N ALA A 101 -5.78 2.74 0.41
CA ALA A 101 -5.99 4.08 0.97
C ALA A 101 -6.39 5.08 -0.14
N PHE A 102 -5.58 5.18 -1.19
CA PHE A 102 -5.85 6.08 -2.31
C PHE A 102 -7.20 5.80 -2.98
N SER A 103 -7.49 4.54 -3.29
CA SER A 103 -8.74 4.15 -3.95
C SER A 103 -9.95 4.43 -3.05
N GLY A 104 -9.84 4.14 -1.75
CA GLY A 104 -10.89 4.41 -0.77
C GLY A 104 -11.17 5.90 -0.64
N THR A 105 -10.13 6.72 -0.51
CA THR A 105 -10.26 8.19 -0.48
C THR A 105 -10.91 8.72 -1.75
N ALA A 106 -10.46 8.29 -2.93
CA ALA A 106 -11.01 8.71 -4.21
C ALA A 106 -12.50 8.33 -4.34
N LEU A 107 -12.87 7.10 -4.00
CA LEU A 107 -14.25 6.63 -4.06
C LEU A 107 -15.17 7.30 -3.03
N THR A 108 -14.60 7.80 -1.93
CA THR A 108 -15.35 8.48 -0.86
C THR A 108 -15.59 9.95 -1.19
N LEU A 109 -14.61 10.64 -1.77
CA LEU A 109 -14.63 12.09 -1.92
C LEU A 109 -15.08 12.57 -3.32
N ILE A 110 -14.88 11.78 -4.37
CA ILE A 110 -15.03 12.25 -5.76
C ILE A 110 -16.39 11.85 -6.35
N GLN A 111 -17.10 12.83 -6.90
CA GLN A 111 -18.36 12.67 -7.61
C GLN A 111 -18.23 12.87 -9.13
N PRO A 112 -19.19 12.37 -9.94
CA PRO A 112 -19.19 12.62 -11.38
C PRO A 112 -19.24 14.12 -11.69
N GLY A 113 -18.24 14.60 -12.45
CA GLY A 113 -18.11 16.01 -12.83
C GLY A 113 -17.05 16.78 -12.04
N ASP A 114 -16.53 16.20 -10.95
CA ASP A 114 -15.44 16.80 -10.20
C ASP A 114 -14.13 16.77 -10.98
N ASN A 115 -13.29 17.79 -10.76
CA ASN A 115 -11.95 17.86 -11.31
C ASN A 115 -10.93 17.51 -10.22
N VAL A 116 -9.99 16.61 -10.55
CA VAL A 116 -8.89 16.20 -9.67
C VAL A 116 -7.58 16.63 -10.30
N ILE A 117 -6.77 17.39 -9.57
CA ILE A 117 -5.43 17.82 -10.00
C ILE A 117 -4.44 16.70 -9.68
N VAL A 118 -3.62 16.34 -10.67
CA VAL A 118 -2.58 15.30 -10.59
C VAL A 118 -1.24 15.86 -11.03
#